data_AF-A0A127FDJ2-F1
#
_entry.id   AF-A0A127FDJ2-F1
#
_cell.length_a   1.000
_cell.length_b   1.000
_cell.length_c   1.000
_cell.angle_alpha   90.00
_cell.angle_beta   90.00
_cell.angle_gamma   90.00
#
_symmetry.space_group_name_H-M   'P 1'
#
loop_
_entity.id
_entity.type
_entity.pdbx_description
1 polymer ?
#
loop_
_entity_poly.entity_id
_entity_poly.type
_entity_poly.pdbx_seq_one_letter_code
_entity_poly.pdbx_strand_id
1 'polypeptide(L)' 'MRTNIVLNERLVAQVKHLSGAKTTREAVQLALEHFVRSRDYSGVLALYGTGGVSEGYDPKSASPS' A
#
# COMPACT_ATOMS: atom_id res chain seq x y z
N MET A 1 7.21 -9.73 -20.00
CA MET A 1 8.65 -9.91 -20.31
C MET A 1 9.20 -11.07 -19.51
N ARG A 2 10.06 -11.92 -20.09
CA ARG A 2 10.71 -13.02 -19.36
C ARG A 2 12.10 -12.55 -18.91
N THR A 3 12.34 -12.57 -17.61
CA THR A 3 13.59 -12.11 -17.01
C THR A 3 14.16 -13.24 -16.15
N ASN A 4 15.47 -13.43 -16.20
CA ASN A 4 16.14 -14.39 -15.33
C ASN A 4 16.78 -13.63 -14.16
N ILE A 5 16.28 -13.86 -12.95
CA ILE A 5 16.73 -13.21 -11.72
C ILE A 5 16.85 -14.26 -10.62
N VAL A 6 17.84 -14.11 -9.75
CA VAL A 6 17.98 -14.96 -8.57
C VAL A 6 17.05 -14.44 -7.49
N LEU A 7 16.22 -15.31 -6.94
CA LEU A 7 15.26 -14.98 -5.88
C LEU A 7 15.59 -15.75 -4.60
N ASN A 8 15.39 -15.10 -3.46
CA ASN A 8 15.45 -15.78 -2.17
C ASN A 8 14.18 -16.62 -1.97
N GLU A 9 14.33 -17.95 -1.98
CA GLU A 9 13.21 -18.89 -1.89
C GLU A 9 12.39 -18.74 -0.59
N ARG A 10 13.05 -18.41 0.52
CA ARG A 10 12.37 -18.20 1.82
C ARG A 10 11.45 -16.99 1.76
N LEU A 11 11.92 -15.91 1.12
CA LEU A 11 11.13 -14.70 0.94
C LEU A 11 9.95 -14.95 0.00
N VAL A 12 10.17 -15.68 -1.10
CA VAL A 12 9.09 -16.07 -2.01
C VAL A 12 8.03 -16.92 -1.31
N ALA A 13 8.45 -17.88 -0.47
CA ALA A 13 7.54 -18.71 0.31
C ALA A 13 6.71 -17.86 1.30
N GLN A 14 7.35 -16.90 1.97
CA GLN A 14 6.66 -15.98 2.87
C GLN A 14 5.64 -15.11 2.14
N VAL A 15 6.01 -14.54 0.99
CA VAL A 15 5.08 -13.76 0.16
C VAL A 15 3.91 -14.61 -0.31
N LYS A 16 4.15 -15.84 -0.76
CA LYS A 16 3.07 -16.77 -1.15
C LYS A 16 2.13 -17.07 0.00
N HIS A 17 2.67 -17.31 1.19
CA HIS A 17 1.87 -17.55 2.38
C HIS A 17 0.99 -16.35 2.75
N LEU A 18 1.55 -15.13 2.72
CA LEU A 18 0.83 -13.90 3.07
C LEU A 18 -0.18 -13.46 2.01
N SER A 19 0.11 -13.68 0.73
CA SER A 19 -0.72 -13.20 -0.39
C SER A 19 -1.68 -14.24 -0.95
N GLY A 20 -1.52 -15.53 -0.60
CA GLY A 20 -2.26 -16.63 -1.22
C GLY A 20 -1.81 -16.98 -2.65
N ALA A 21 -0.71 -16.38 -3.14
CA ALA A 21 -0.21 -16.62 -4.48
C ALA A 21 0.20 -18.08 -4.71
N LYS A 22 -0.25 -18.66 -5.83
CA LYS A 22 0.02 -20.06 -6.17
C LYS A 22 1.37 -20.22 -6.87
N THR A 23 1.80 -19.19 -7.60
CA THR A 23 3.01 -19.24 -8.42
C THR A 23 4.06 -18.21 -7.98
N THR A 24 5.33 -18.48 -8.28
CA THR A 24 6.41 -17.51 -7.98
C THR A 24 6.24 -16.22 -8.79
N ARG A 25 5.77 -16.33 -10.04
CA ARG A 25 5.46 -15.16 -10.88
C ARG A 25 4.42 -14.26 -10.23
N GLU A 26 3.33 -14.84 -9.73
CA GLU A 26 2.25 -14.12 -9.07
C GLU A 26 2.73 -13.48 -7.76
N ALA A 27 3.47 -14.22 -6.93
CA ALA A 27 4.05 -13.70 -5.70
C ALA A 27 4.97 -12.49 -5.96
N VAL A 28 5.83 -12.58 -6.98
CA VAL A 28 6.72 -11.48 -7.38
C VAL A 28 5.92 -10.28 -7.89
N GLN A 29 4.90 -10.51 -8.72
CA GLN A 29 4.05 -9.44 -9.23
C GLN A 29 3.35 -8.68 -8.09
N LEU A 30 2.72 -9.41 -7.17
CA LEU A 30 2.03 -8.83 -6.02
C LEU A 30 2.99 -8.06 -5.10
N ALA A 31 4.18 -8.59 -4.86
CA ALA A 31 5.19 -7.91 -4.05
C ALA A 31 5.62 -6.58 -4.69
N LEU A 32 5.83 -6.55 -6.01
CA LEU A 32 6.19 -5.33 -6.74
C LEU A 32 5.05 -4.30 -6.71
N GLU A 33 3.81 -4.72 -6.96
CA GLU A 33 2.64 -3.84 -6.89
C GLU A 33 2.47 -3.24 -5.50
N HIS A 34 2.61 -4.05 -4.45
CA HIS A 34 2.58 -3.56 -3.07
C HIS A 34 3.70 -2.57 -2.77
N PHE A 35 4.91 -2.81 -3.27
CA PHE A 35 6.06 -1.92 -3.05
C PHE A 35 5.90 -0.57 -3.75
N VAL A 36 5.31 -0.54 -4.95
CA VAL A 36 5.04 0.72 -5.65
C VAL A 36 3.88 1.46 -4.99
N ARG A 37 2.78 0.75 -4.67
CA ARG A 37 1.61 1.34 -4.01
C ARG A 37 1.94 1.94 -2.64
N SER A 38 2.83 1.32 -1.88
CA SER A 38 3.26 1.84 -0.58
C SER A 38 4.10 3.12 -0.66
N ARG A 39 4.64 3.45 -1.84
CA ARG A 39 5.44 4.66 -2.09
C ARG A 39 4.68 5.76 -2.81
N ASP A 40 3.52 5.44 -3.37
CA ASP A 40 2.67 6.41 -4.03
C ASP A 40 1.79 7.15 -3.00
N TYR A 41 2.42 8.08 -2.30
CA TYR A 41 1.72 9.04 -1.44
C TYR A 41 1.12 10.19 -2.24
N SER A 42 1.22 10.21 -3.57
CA SER A 42 0.77 11.35 -4.37
C SER A 42 -0.71 11.64 -4.17
N GLY A 43 -1.55 10.60 -4.02
CA GLY A 43 -2.96 10.77 -3.69
C GLY A 43 -3.21 11.40 -2.31
N VAL A 44 -2.43 11.03 -1.30
CA VAL A 44 -2.52 11.63 0.05
C VAL A 44 -1.98 13.07 0.04
N LEU A 45 -0.87 13.31 -0.65
CA LEU A 45 -0.28 14.63 -0.84
C LEU A 45 -1.19 15.55 -1.67
N ALA A 46 -1.94 15.01 -2.64
CA ALA A 46 -2.91 15.78 -3.41
C ALA A 46 -4.09 16.28 -2.56
N LEU A 47 -4.38 15.60 -1.43
CA LEU A 47 -5.36 16.06 -0.44
C LEU A 47 -4.77 17.11 0.52
N TYR A 48 -3.45 17.33 0.51
CA TYR A 48 -2.82 18.34 1.33
C TYR A 48 -3.14 19.73 0.76
N GLY A 49 -3.88 20.54 1.55
CA GLY A 49 -4.28 21.89 1.16
C GLY A 49 -5.65 22.00 0.49
N THR A 50 -6.37 20.90 0.27
CA THR A 50 -7.73 20.92 -0.33
C THR A 50 -8.84 21.29 0.65
N GLY A 51 -8.51 21.86 1.82
CA GLY A 51 -9.51 22.35 2.78
C GLY A 51 -10.42 21.24 3.32
N GLY A 52 -9.85 20.26 4.04
CA GLY A 52 -10.59 19.12 4.59
C GLY A 52 -11.47 19.43 5.82
N VAL A 53 -11.60 20.70 6.20
CA VAL A 53 -12.41 21.15 7.34
C VAL A 53 -13.67 21.79 6.78
N SER A 54 -14.83 21.18 7.04
CA SER A 54 -16.12 21.75 6.64
C SER A 54 -16.32 23.11 7.31
N GLU A 55 -16.98 24.06 6.63
CA GLU A 55 -17.20 25.42 7.15
C GLU A 55 -17.92 25.46 8.51
N GLY A 56 -18.62 24.39 8.89
CA GLY A 56 -19.31 24.24 10.17
C GLY A 56 -18.58 23.37 11.20
N TYR A 57 -17.31 23.01 10.98
CA TYR A 57 -16.57 22.16 11.91
C TYR A 57 -16.15 22.96 13.17
N ASP A 58 -16.82 22.69 14.29
CA ASP A 58 -16.42 23.19 15.61
C ASP A 58 -15.57 22.14 16.35
N PRO A 59 -14.24 22.33 16.49
CA PRO A 59 -13.36 21.40 17.19
C PRO A 59 -13.65 21.28 18.69
N LYS A 60 -14.46 22.16 19.27
CA LYS A 60 -14.84 22.12 20.69
C LYS A 60 -16.13 21.34 20.97
N SER A 61 -16.89 21.00 19.94
CA SER A 61 -18.13 20.24 20.06
C SER A 61 -17.93 18.73 20.31
N ALA A 62 -16.70 18.23 20.09
CA ALA A 62 -16.36 16.80 20.17
C ALA A 62 -15.68 16.37 21.48
N SER A 63 -15.56 17.25 22.48
CA SER A 63 -15.03 16.86 23.79
C SER A 63 -16.06 16.00 24.53
N PRO A 64 -15.76 14.74 24.90
CA PRO A 64 -16.64 13.97 25.75
C PRO A 64 -16.60 14.58 27.16
N SER A 65 -17.77 14.96 27.68
CA SER A 65 -17.98 15.29 29.10
C SER A 65 -17.89 14.05 29.98
#